data_AF-A0A2G5TMS0-F1
#
_entry.id   AF-A0A2G5TMS0-F1
#
_cell.length_a   1.000
_cell.length_b   1.000
_cell.length_c   1.000
_cell.angle_alpha   90.00
_cell.angle_beta   90.00
_cell.angle_gamma   90.00
#
_symmetry.space_group_name_H-M   'P 1'
#
loop_
_entity.id
_entity.type
_entity.pdbx_description
1 polymer ?
#
loop_
_entity_poly.entity_id
_entity_poly.type
_entity_poly.pdbx_seq_one_letter_code
_entity_poly.pdbx_strand_id
1 'polypeptide(L)'
;MVDVCFRSAFGVSPPLRIYKFAFFFTLTIVFSSALILKVVEFIGTDQVFGDHILTDSSFILVPVLSLWNIIPLLYYHLYNVLVRFYCRTLIKSMNREHKKRHFSLKFYYEQFTRITNVQEAIGDVFNPLLLFSLAWSLLVLCLTIYFSSEPTSTLLVPITPEQVQNQKVREKLTIAVHVSICWAAYQVIMAILHILIICSTGMMTNETTRQIVNAVLRIVPDANADLDRFQISCFVHKMTTQFMWGMTVWRAFPLERTTFFTLISVIVTYSLLLFRFKDDMHTNPPYMAAMATFNSTVTSTVAPAIG
;
A
#
# COMPACT_ATOMS: atom_id res chain seq x y z
N MET A 1 -19.58 20.60 -5.03
CA MET A 1 -20.89 20.94 -4.41
C MET A 1 -20.91 20.64 -2.91
N VAL A 2 -20.44 19.47 -2.44
CA VAL A 2 -20.40 19.12 -1.00
C VAL A 2 -19.51 20.04 -0.16
N ASP A 3 -18.33 20.44 -0.65
CA ASP A 3 -17.44 21.38 0.05
C ASP A 3 -18.08 22.76 0.24
N VAL A 4 -18.81 23.27 -0.77
CA VAL A 4 -19.54 24.54 -0.67
C VAL A 4 -20.66 24.46 0.37
N CYS A 5 -21.41 23.36 0.40
CA CYS A 5 -22.44 23.14 1.42
C CYS A 5 -21.85 23.00 2.84
N PHE A 6 -20.79 22.21 3.03
CA PHE A 6 -20.14 22.05 4.34
C PHE A 6 -19.48 23.33 4.82
N ARG A 7 -18.87 24.10 3.91
CA ARG A 7 -18.30 25.40 4.18
C ARG A 7 -19.38 26.43 4.52
N SER A 8 -20.55 26.35 3.89
CA SER A 8 -21.71 27.17 4.29
C SER A 8 -22.29 26.74 5.65
N ALA A 9 -22.24 25.45 5.97
CA ALA A 9 -22.84 24.88 7.18
C ALA A 9 -21.97 25.08 8.43
N PHE A 10 -20.65 24.99 8.30
CA PHE A 10 -19.72 25.09 9.44
C PHE A 10 -18.76 26.28 9.37
N GLY A 11 -18.69 27.00 8.24
CA GLY A 11 -17.78 28.15 8.06
C GLY A 11 -16.29 27.78 8.00
N VAL A 12 -15.96 26.49 7.94
CA VAL A 12 -14.58 25.99 8.01
C VAL A 12 -14.15 25.42 6.66
N SER A 13 -12.94 25.76 6.21
CA SER A 13 -12.31 25.17 5.03
C SER A 13 -11.08 24.33 5.39
N PRO A 14 -10.87 23.18 4.75
CA PRO A 14 -9.66 22.37 4.94
C PRO A 14 -8.41 23.15 4.49
N PRO A 15 -7.24 22.93 5.11
CA PRO A 15 -5.99 23.64 4.76
C PRO A 15 -5.38 23.09 3.46
N LEU A 16 -6.05 23.35 2.33
CA LEU A 16 -5.67 22.86 0.99
C LEU A 16 -4.27 23.30 0.53
N ARG A 17 -3.75 24.44 1.03
CA ARG A 17 -2.42 24.95 0.63
C ARG A 17 -1.29 24.02 1.07
N ILE A 18 -1.35 23.52 2.31
CA ILE A 18 -0.33 22.60 2.85
C ILE A 18 -0.34 21.29 2.05
N TYR A 19 -1.54 20.78 1.72
CA TYR A 19 -1.66 19.58 0.92
C TYR A 19 -1.17 19.74 -0.51
N LYS A 20 -1.45 20.89 -1.15
CA LYS A 20 -0.87 21.20 -2.47
C LYS A 20 0.65 21.20 -2.43
N PHE A 21 1.24 21.84 -1.41
CA PHE A 21 2.70 21.85 -1.25
C PHE A 21 3.27 20.44 -1.07
N ALA A 22 2.70 19.65 -0.16
CA ALA A 22 3.12 18.27 0.07
C ALA A 22 2.97 17.41 -1.20
N PHE A 23 1.87 17.58 -1.94
CA PHE A 23 1.61 16.89 -3.20
C PHE A 23 2.69 17.16 -4.24
N PHE A 24 2.99 18.44 -4.52
CA PHE A 24 4.04 18.79 -5.49
C PHE A 24 5.42 18.36 -5.00
N PHE A 25 5.70 18.48 -3.70
CA PHE A 25 6.96 18.05 -3.12
C PHE A 25 7.20 16.54 -3.31
N THR A 26 6.19 15.70 -3.03
CA THR A 26 6.29 14.25 -3.23
C THR A 26 6.47 13.88 -4.70
N LEU A 27 5.74 14.53 -5.62
CA LEU A 27 5.91 14.30 -7.06
C LEU A 27 7.32 14.65 -7.53
N THR A 28 7.88 15.77 -7.07
CA THR A 28 9.24 16.18 -7.41
C THR A 28 10.28 15.17 -6.90
N ILE A 29 10.15 14.67 -5.67
CA ILE A 29 11.09 13.66 -5.13
C ILE A 29 11.07 12.39 -5.99
N VAL A 30 9.88 11.92 -6.35
CA VAL A 30 9.72 10.67 -7.13
C VAL A 30 10.26 10.85 -8.54
N PHE A 31 9.93 11.98 -9.18
CA PHE A 31 10.44 12.31 -10.50
C PHE A 31 11.97 12.40 -10.49
N SER A 32 12.54 13.16 -9.56
CA SER A 32 13.99 13.34 -9.46
C SER A 32 14.71 12.04 -9.15
N SER A 33 14.18 11.19 -8.25
CA SER A 33 14.81 9.90 -7.94
C SER A 33 14.82 8.96 -9.15
N ALA A 34 13.71 8.85 -9.88
CA ALA A 34 13.65 8.05 -11.12
C ALA A 34 14.57 8.59 -12.21
N LEU A 35 14.65 9.92 -12.36
CA LEU A 35 15.53 10.57 -13.32
C LEU A 35 17.02 10.34 -12.98
N ILE A 36 17.40 10.52 -11.71
CA ILE A 36 18.79 10.32 -11.25
C ILE A 36 19.23 8.88 -11.52
N LEU A 37 18.40 7.88 -11.18
CA LEU A 37 18.71 6.47 -11.45
C LEU A 37 18.93 6.21 -12.94
N LYS A 38 18.11 6.81 -13.82
CA LYS A 38 18.26 6.68 -15.28
C LYS A 38 19.51 7.37 -15.81
N VAL A 39 19.86 8.54 -15.28
CA VAL A 39 21.09 9.27 -15.64
C VAL A 39 22.33 8.47 -15.22
N VAL A 40 22.32 7.89 -14.02
CA VAL A 40 23.41 7.02 -13.55
C VAL A 40 23.55 5.78 -14.43
N GLU A 41 22.45 5.17 -14.85
CA GLU A 41 22.45 4.05 -15.80
C GLU A 41 23.10 4.43 -17.12
N PHE A 42 22.72 5.58 -17.68
CA PHE A 42 23.21 6.05 -18.98
C PHE A 42 24.71 6.37 -18.97
N ILE A 43 25.17 7.10 -17.95
CA ILE A 43 26.59 7.42 -17.77
C ILE A 43 27.39 6.13 -17.49
N GLY A 44 26.86 5.25 -16.63
CA GLY A 44 27.56 4.04 -16.22
C GLY A 44 27.70 2.96 -17.30
N THR A 45 26.86 2.98 -18.34
CA THR A 45 26.90 1.99 -19.43
C THR A 45 27.56 2.52 -20.72
N ASP A 46 28.09 3.75 -20.69
CA ASP A 46 28.60 4.49 -21.85
C ASP A 46 27.66 4.35 -23.07
N GLN A 47 26.37 4.60 -22.86
CA GLN A 47 25.39 4.64 -23.95
C GLN A 47 25.52 5.96 -24.71
N VAL A 48 25.41 5.91 -26.03
CA VAL A 48 25.42 7.09 -26.89
C VAL A 48 23.98 7.47 -27.23
N PHE A 49 23.64 8.75 -27.03
CA PHE A 49 22.33 9.28 -27.44
C PHE A 49 22.16 9.11 -28.96
N GLY A 50 21.03 8.55 -29.39
CA GLY A 50 20.70 8.35 -30.81
C GLY A 50 20.93 6.95 -31.38
N ASP A 51 21.59 6.04 -30.66
CA ASP A 51 21.79 4.66 -31.14
C ASP A 51 20.51 3.82 -31.07
N HIS A 52 19.70 4.04 -30.03
CA HIS A 52 18.44 3.32 -29.84
C HIS A 52 17.32 4.27 -29.37
N ILE A 53 16.26 4.38 -30.17
CA ILE A 53 15.07 5.19 -29.85
C ILE A 53 14.45 4.80 -28.50
N LEU A 54 14.56 3.51 -28.12
CA LEU A 54 13.98 2.97 -26.90
C LEU A 54 14.73 3.41 -25.63
N THR A 55 16.06 3.58 -25.70
CA THR A 55 16.84 4.13 -24.59
C THR A 55 16.61 5.63 -24.45
N ASP A 56 16.53 6.36 -25.57
CA ASP A 56 16.30 7.81 -25.55
C ASP A 56 14.90 8.15 -25.03
N SER A 57 13.89 7.39 -25.46
CA SER A 57 12.51 7.53 -24.94
C SER A 57 12.37 7.10 -23.47
N SER A 58 13.23 6.20 -22.97
CA SER A 58 13.19 5.77 -21.57
C SER A 58 13.47 6.90 -20.57
N PHE A 59 14.21 7.93 -20.96
CA PHE A 59 14.45 9.12 -20.12
C PHE A 59 13.17 9.90 -19.80
N ILE A 60 12.18 9.85 -20.68
CA ILE A 60 10.88 10.48 -20.47
C ILE A 60 9.90 9.46 -19.90
N LEU A 61 9.89 8.25 -20.46
CA LEU A 61 8.92 7.21 -20.12
C LEU A 61 9.04 6.77 -18.66
N VAL A 62 10.26 6.53 -18.15
CA VAL A 62 10.48 5.99 -16.79
C VAL A 62 10.05 6.97 -15.69
N PRO A 63 10.43 8.26 -15.70
CA PRO A 63 9.91 9.22 -14.74
C PRO A 63 8.39 9.44 -14.84
N VAL A 64 7.84 9.45 -16.07
CA VAL A 64 6.39 9.61 -16.28
C VAL A 64 5.62 8.40 -15.73
N LEU A 65 6.11 7.18 -15.93
CA LEU A 65 5.48 5.98 -15.37
C LEU A 65 5.53 5.99 -13.83
N SER A 66 6.66 6.43 -13.27
CA SER A 66 6.82 6.57 -11.82
C SER A 66 5.81 7.57 -11.23
N LEU A 67 5.56 8.69 -11.94
CA LEU A 67 4.52 9.65 -11.57
C LEU A 67 3.12 9.06 -11.69
N TRP A 68 2.84 8.36 -12.80
CA TRP A 68 1.54 7.72 -13.04
C TRP A 68 1.14 6.77 -11.91
N ASN A 69 2.10 6.05 -11.33
CA ASN A 69 1.84 5.13 -10.23
C ASN A 69 1.46 5.84 -8.92
N ILE A 70 2.03 7.02 -8.65
CA ILE A 70 1.85 7.74 -7.38
C ILE A 70 0.67 8.70 -7.40
N ILE A 71 0.33 9.27 -8.56
CA ILE A 71 -0.75 10.25 -8.67
C ILE A 71 -2.08 9.72 -8.11
N PRO A 72 -2.56 8.52 -8.48
CA PRO A 72 -3.78 7.96 -7.92
C PRO A 72 -3.73 7.80 -6.39
N LEU A 73 -2.57 7.41 -5.85
CA LEU A 73 -2.36 7.24 -4.41
C LEU A 73 -2.41 8.57 -3.66
N LEU A 74 -1.82 9.62 -4.22
CA LEU A 74 -1.87 10.96 -3.65
C LEU A 74 -3.28 11.54 -3.66
N TYR A 75 -4.04 11.34 -4.75
CA TYR A 75 -5.45 11.72 -4.81
C TYR A 75 -6.28 10.96 -3.77
N TYR A 76 -6.09 9.64 -3.69
CA TYR A 76 -6.72 8.82 -2.66
C TYR A 76 -6.43 9.36 -1.25
N HIS A 77 -5.18 9.68 -0.95
CA HIS A 77 -4.80 10.25 0.35
C HIS A 77 -5.48 11.60 0.59
N LEU A 78 -5.46 12.50 -0.39
CA LEU A 78 -6.08 13.83 -0.31
C LEU A 78 -7.57 13.75 0.02
N TYR A 79 -8.33 12.91 -0.71
CA TYR A 79 -9.75 12.76 -0.49
C TYR A 79 -10.07 12.21 0.90
N ASN A 80 -9.29 11.23 1.38
CA ASN A 80 -9.42 10.70 2.73
C ASN A 80 -9.07 11.73 3.82
N VAL A 81 -8.09 12.60 3.57
CA VAL A 81 -7.79 13.73 4.47
C VAL A 81 -8.98 14.68 4.57
N LEU A 82 -9.61 15.01 3.44
CA LEU A 82 -10.78 15.89 3.40
C LEU A 82 -11.95 15.28 4.18
N VAL A 83 -12.27 14.00 3.95
CA VAL A 83 -13.30 13.27 4.70
C VAL A 83 -13.02 13.32 6.21
N ARG A 84 -11.78 13.00 6.63
CA ARG A 84 -11.38 13.07 8.05
C ARG A 84 -11.53 14.47 8.64
N PHE A 85 -11.26 15.51 7.87
CA PHE A 85 -11.43 16.89 8.31
C PHE A 85 -12.90 17.23 8.60
N TYR A 86 -13.80 16.85 7.69
CA TYR A 86 -15.24 17.07 7.90
C TYR A 86 -15.78 16.21 9.05
N CYS A 87 -15.36 14.94 9.18
CA CYS A 87 -15.72 14.08 10.30
C CYS A 87 -15.32 14.70 11.65
N ARG A 88 -14.07 15.19 11.78
CA ARG A 88 -13.58 15.85 12.99
C ARG A 88 -14.35 17.14 13.30
N THR A 89 -14.70 17.90 12.26
CA THR A 89 -15.48 19.14 12.40
C THR A 89 -16.90 18.84 12.88
N LEU A 90 -17.54 17.80 12.33
CA LEU A 90 -18.84 17.30 12.75
C LEU A 90 -18.83 16.89 14.23
N ILE A 91 -17.85 16.08 14.64
CA ILE A 91 -17.68 15.64 16.03
C ILE A 91 -17.51 16.85 16.97
N LYS A 92 -16.67 17.83 16.60
CA LYS A 92 -16.44 19.04 17.40
C LYS A 92 -17.71 19.89 17.53
N SER A 93 -18.45 20.07 16.44
CA SER A 93 -19.71 20.83 16.44
C SER A 93 -20.74 20.14 17.34
N MET A 94 -20.94 18.84 17.17
CA MET A 94 -21.89 18.05 17.95
C MET A 94 -21.56 18.05 19.44
N ASN A 95 -20.28 17.91 19.81
CA ASN A 95 -19.84 18.02 21.21
C ASN A 95 -20.05 19.43 21.79
N ARG A 96 -19.96 20.49 20.98
CA ARG A 96 -20.16 21.87 21.41
C ARG A 96 -21.65 22.19 21.58
N GLU A 97 -22.50 21.69 20.68
CA GLU A 97 -23.95 21.84 20.79
C GLU A 97 -24.55 20.99 21.91
N HIS A 98 -24.01 19.79 22.15
CA HIS A 98 -24.37 18.99 23.33
C HIS A 98 -24.17 19.78 24.63
N LYS A 99 -23.05 20.51 24.78
CA LYS A 99 -22.81 21.39 25.93
C LYS A 99 -23.79 22.57 26.02
N LYS A 100 -24.38 22.99 24.90
CA LYS A 100 -25.32 24.11 24.81
C LYS A 100 -26.80 23.68 24.86
N ARG A 101 -27.09 22.37 24.90
CA ARG A 101 -28.45 21.78 24.97
C ARG A 101 -29.43 22.19 23.86
N HIS A 102 -28.94 22.72 22.74
CA HIS A 102 -29.74 22.88 21.52
C HIS A 102 -29.33 21.76 20.58
N PHE A 103 -30.24 20.83 20.28
CA PHE A 103 -29.92 19.67 19.45
C PHE A 103 -30.90 19.54 18.28
N SER A 104 -30.36 19.53 17.06
CA SER A 104 -31.10 19.18 15.84
C SER A 104 -30.46 17.94 15.22
N LEU A 105 -30.91 16.75 15.67
CA LEU A 105 -30.36 15.47 15.20
C LEU A 105 -30.46 15.31 13.68
N LYS A 106 -31.56 15.81 13.10
CA LYS A 106 -31.82 15.77 11.65
C LYS A 106 -30.71 16.48 10.85
N PHE A 107 -30.27 17.65 11.30
CA PHE A 107 -29.19 18.39 10.64
C PHE A 107 -27.89 17.60 10.63
N TYR A 108 -27.49 17.04 11.78
CA TYR A 108 -26.28 16.23 11.90
C TYR A 108 -26.35 14.95 11.06
N TYR A 109 -27.52 14.34 10.94
CA TYR A 109 -27.75 13.19 10.08
C TYR A 109 -27.64 13.50 8.59
N GLU A 110 -28.16 14.63 8.15
CA GLU A 110 -27.97 15.07 6.77
C GLU A 110 -26.50 15.34 6.46
N GLN A 111 -25.77 15.97 7.38
CA GLN A 111 -24.33 16.19 7.21
C GLN A 111 -23.53 14.89 7.19
N PHE A 112 -23.86 13.94 8.08
CA PHE A 112 -23.24 12.62 8.09
C PHE A 112 -23.48 11.87 6.78
N THR A 113 -24.73 11.81 6.32
CA THR A 113 -25.08 11.12 5.06
C THR A 113 -24.33 11.71 3.87
N ARG A 114 -24.15 13.04 3.82
CA ARG A 114 -23.34 13.70 2.78
C ARG A 114 -21.87 13.29 2.82
N ILE A 115 -21.27 13.19 4.00
CA ILE A 115 -19.88 12.71 4.15
C ILE A 115 -19.79 11.27 3.67
N THR A 116 -20.74 10.42 4.05
CA THR A 116 -20.72 9.01 3.68
C THR A 116 -20.92 8.79 2.19
N ASN A 117 -21.79 9.56 1.53
CA ASN A 117 -21.94 9.52 0.07
C ASN A 117 -20.64 9.92 -0.65
N VAL A 118 -19.89 10.89 -0.11
CA VAL A 118 -18.56 11.24 -0.65
C VAL A 118 -17.57 10.11 -0.43
N GLN A 119 -17.56 9.49 0.74
CA GLN A 119 -16.71 8.35 1.05
C GLN A 119 -17.03 7.14 0.15
N GLU A 120 -18.30 6.88 -0.13
CA GLU A 120 -18.75 5.82 -1.04
C GLU A 120 -18.30 6.10 -2.48
N ALA A 121 -18.47 7.32 -2.98
CA ALA A 121 -17.99 7.72 -4.30
C ALA A 121 -16.46 7.61 -4.44
N ILE A 122 -15.71 7.96 -3.37
CA ILE A 122 -14.25 7.75 -3.33
C ILE A 122 -13.94 6.25 -3.39
N GLY A 123 -14.68 5.43 -2.64
CA GLY A 123 -14.56 3.98 -2.69
C GLY A 123 -14.76 3.43 -4.10
N ASP A 124 -15.85 3.80 -4.77
CA ASP A 124 -16.16 3.26 -6.10
C ASP A 124 -15.12 3.63 -7.16
N VAL A 125 -14.54 4.83 -7.09
CA VAL A 125 -13.50 5.28 -8.04
C VAL A 125 -12.15 4.64 -7.75
N PHE A 126 -11.72 4.61 -6.47
CA PHE A 126 -10.36 4.21 -6.12
C PHE A 126 -10.22 2.74 -5.76
N ASN A 127 -11.27 2.01 -5.38
CA ASN A 127 -11.19 0.60 -5.01
C ASN A 127 -10.51 -0.31 -6.07
N PRO A 128 -10.81 -0.18 -7.38
CA PRO A 128 -10.07 -0.86 -8.44
C PRO A 128 -8.56 -0.62 -8.38
N LEU A 129 -8.20 0.64 -8.26
CA LEU A 129 -6.81 1.10 -8.28
C LEU A 129 -6.07 0.68 -7.01
N LEU A 130 -6.74 0.71 -5.86
CA LEU A 130 -6.18 0.27 -4.59
C LEU A 130 -5.94 -1.24 -4.57
N LEU A 131 -6.89 -2.03 -5.08
CA LEU A 131 -6.72 -3.48 -5.20
C LEU A 131 -5.52 -3.80 -6.10
N PHE A 132 -5.48 -3.19 -7.30
CA PHE A 132 -4.40 -3.40 -8.23
C PHE A 132 -3.05 -2.95 -7.66
N SER A 133 -2.98 -1.76 -7.06
CA SER A 133 -1.77 -1.21 -6.46
C SER A 133 -1.27 -2.06 -5.29
N LEU A 134 -2.17 -2.56 -4.44
CA LEU A 134 -1.84 -3.40 -3.30
C LEU A 134 -1.39 -4.80 -3.76
N ALA A 135 -2.09 -5.41 -4.71
CA ALA A 135 -1.70 -6.69 -5.30
C ALA A 135 -0.33 -6.60 -6.01
N TRP A 136 -0.11 -5.54 -6.81
CA TRP A 136 1.16 -5.29 -7.47
C TRP A 136 2.30 -5.06 -6.47
N SER A 137 2.07 -4.25 -5.43
CA SER A 137 3.08 -4.01 -4.38
C SER A 137 3.44 -5.28 -3.62
N LEU A 138 2.45 -6.14 -3.31
CA LEU A 138 2.70 -7.45 -2.69
C LEU A 138 3.47 -8.38 -3.63
N LEU A 139 3.11 -8.43 -4.92
CA LEU A 139 3.80 -9.25 -5.91
C LEU A 139 5.26 -8.82 -6.07
N VAL A 140 5.52 -7.52 -6.23
CA VAL A 140 6.88 -6.97 -6.31
C VAL A 140 7.66 -7.34 -5.05
N LEU A 141 7.06 -7.18 -3.87
CA LEU A 141 7.72 -7.51 -2.62
C LEU A 141 8.03 -9.01 -2.50
N CYS A 142 7.09 -9.89 -2.87
CA CYS A 142 7.30 -11.34 -2.87
C CYS A 142 8.40 -11.77 -3.85
N LEU A 143 8.43 -11.18 -5.05
CA LEU A 143 9.48 -11.44 -6.04
C LEU A 143 10.83 -10.93 -5.54
N THR A 144 10.90 -9.73 -4.96
CA THR A 144 12.18 -9.23 -4.43
C THR A 144 12.66 -10.02 -3.23
N ILE A 145 11.78 -10.47 -2.33
CA ILE A 145 12.16 -11.37 -1.24
C ILE A 145 12.72 -12.68 -1.81
N TYR A 146 12.08 -13.23 -2.84
CA TYR A 146 12.57 -14.43 -3.54
C TYR A 146 13.97 -14.19 -4.14
N PHE A 147 14.17 -13.15 -4.94
CA PHE A 147 15.48 -12.86 -5.54
C PHE A 147 16.55 -12.47 -4.51
N SER A 148 16.19 -11.75 -3.44
CA SER A 148 17.11 -11.41 -2.35
C SER A 148 17.56 -12.65 -1.57
N SER A 149 16.72 -13.70 -1.53
CA SER A 149 17.10 -14.97 -0.93
C SER A 149 18.12 -15.75 -1.78
N GLU A 150 18.32 -15.43 -3.07
CA GLU A 150 19.37 -16.03 -3.90
C GLU A 150 20.77 -15.67 -3.37
N PRO A 151 21.77 -16.57 -3.48
CA PRO A 151 23.09 -16.33 -2.89
C PRO A 151 23.76 -15.14 -3.60
N THR A 152 23.71 -13.98 -2.94
CA THR A 152 24.20 -12.68 -3.45
C THR A 152 25.72 -12.60 -3.55
N SER A 153 26.43 -13.64 -3.10
CA SER A 153 27.89 -13.80 -3.22
C SER A 153 28.40 -13.81 -4.67
N THR A 154 27.52 -13.95 -5.67
CA THR A 154 27.87 -13.85 -7.09
C THR A 154 27.43 -12.54 -7.77
N LEU A 155 26.53 -11.76 -7.17
CA LEU A 155 25.98 -10.53 -7.78
C LEU A 155 26.72 -9.25 -7.37
N LEU A 156 27.30 -9.22 -6.16
CA LEU A 156 28.11 -8.10 -5.67
C LEU A 156 29.59 -8.20 -6.08
N VAL A 157 30.04 -9.40 -6.45
CA VAL A 157 31.42 -9.64 -6.88
C VAL A 157 31.51 -9.29 -8.37
N PRO A 158 32.50 -8.49 -8.80
CA PRO A 158 32.67 -8.18 -10.22
C PRO A 158 32.80 -9.48 -11.02
N ILE A 159 32.13 -9.52 -12.18
CA ILE A 159 32.10 -10.69 -13.06
C ILE A 159 33.54 -11.16 -13.30
N THR A 160 33.81 -12.44 -13.06
CA THR A 160 35.16 -13.01 -13.18
C THR A 160 35.57 -13.17 -14.65
N PRO A 161 36.88 -13.11 -14.96
CA PRO A 161 37.41 -13.30 -16.32
C PRO A 161 37.05 -14.64 -16.98
N GLU A 162 36.62 -15.63 -16.18
CA GLU A 162 36.20 -16.95 -16.66
C GLU A 162 34.82 -16.94 -17.35
N GLN A 163 33.96 -15.95 -17.06
CA GLN A 163 32.61 -15.85 -17.62
C GLN A 163 32.55 -14.96 -18.89
N VAL A 164 33.37 -13.92 -18.97
CA VAL A 164 33.47 -13.02 -20.14
C VAL A 164 34.93 -12.60 -20.34
N GLN A 165 35.55 -13.03 -21.43
CA GLN A 165 36.96 -12.73 -21.73
C GLN A 165 37.22 -11.26 -22.09
N ASN A 166 36.19 -10.51 -22.49
CA ASN A 166 36.33 -9.13 -22.96
C ASN A 166 36.14 -8.10 -21.82
N GLN A 167 37.23 -7.44 -21.43
CA GLN A 167 37.29 -6.57 -20.24
C GLN A 167 36.30 -5.40 -20.28
N LYS A 168 36.13 -4.75 -21.45
CA LYS A 168 35.18 -3.64 -21.62
C LYS A 168 33.71 -4.06 -21.48
N VAL A 169 33.37 -5.27 -21.92
CA VAL A 169 32.01 -5.81 -21.81
C VAL A 169 31.70 -6.19 -20.36
N ARG A 170 32.71 -6.71 -19.65
CA ARG A 170 32.62 -7.10 -18.23
C ARG A 170 32.38 -5.92 -17.31
N GLU A 171 33.08 -4.81 -17.52
CA GLU A 171 32.88 -3.56 -16.76
C GLU A 171 31.48 -2.98 -16.98
N LYS A 172 31.03 -2.88 -18.24
CA LYS A 172 29.68 -2.43 -18.58
C LYS A 172 28.59 -3.31 -17.97
N LEU A 173 28.74 -4.63 -18.04
CA LEU A 173 27.78 -5.59 -17.51
C LEU A 173 27.73 -5.54 -15.97
N THR A 174 28.88 -5.37 -15.30
CA THR A 174 28.95 -5.23 -13.84
C THR A 174 28.22 -3.96 -13.37
N ILE A 175 28.38 -2.83 -14.08
CA ILE A 175 27.68 -1.58 -13.77
C ILE A 175 26.18 -1.72 -14.02
N ALA A 176 25.77 -2.35 -15.13
CA ALA A 176 24.36 -2.60 -15.42
C ALA A 176 23.68 -3.45 -14.34
N VAL A 177 24.37 -4.48 -13.82
CA VAL A 177 23.87 -5.31 -12.71
C VAL A 177 23.69 -4.48 -11.44
N HIS A 178 24.69 -3.66 -11.06
CA HIS A 178 24.59 -2.79 -9.88
C HIS A 178 23.43 -1.79 -9.99
N VAL A 179 23.25 -1.19 -11.17
CA VAL A 179 22.13 -0.26 -11.43
C VAL A 179 20.78 -0.98 -11.38
N SER A 180 20.69 -2.22 -11.89
CA SER A 180 19.48 -3.03 -11.79
C SER A 180 19.13 -3.37 -10.33
N ILE A 181 20.14 -3.62 -9.48
CA ILE A 181 19.94 -3.83 -8.04
C ILE A 181 19.41 -2.55 -7.38
N CYS A 182 19.95 -1.38 -7.73
CA CYS A 182 19.45 -0.09 -7.25
C CYS A 182 17.99 0.16 -7.66
N TRP A 183 17.62 -0.18 -8.89
CA TRP A 183 16.23 -0.11 -9.35
C TRP A 183 15.30 -1.04 -8.57
N ALA A 184 15.73 -2.28 -8.31
CA ALA A 184 14.98 -3.22 -7.49
C ALA A 184 14.80 -2.71 -6.05
N ALA A 185 15.86 -2.19 -5.43
CA ALA A 185 15.80 -1.61 -4.09
C ALA A 185 14.84 -0.41 -4.02
N TYR A 186 14.88 0.47 -5.03
CA TYR A 186 13.93 1.57 -5.16
C TYR A 186 12.49 1.07 -5.24
N GLN A 187 12.22 0.07 -6.09
CA GLN A 187 10.88 -0.50 -6.23
C GLN A 187 10.35 -1.14 -4.94
N VAL A 188 11.20 -1.80 -4.15
CA VAL A 188 10.82 -2.35 -2.83
C VAL A 188 10.41 -1.24 -1.87
N ILE A 189 11.22 -0.18 -1.76
CA ILE A 189 10.91 0.96 -0.88
C ILE A 189 9.57 1.57 -1.29
N MET A 190 9.36 1.74 -2.60
CA MET A 190 8.10 2.25 -3.12
C MET A 190 6.94 1.31 -2.79
N ALA A 191 7.06 -0.01 -3.02
CA ALA A 191 6.01 -0.98 -2.72
C ALA A 191 5.60 -0.98 -1.25
N ILE A 192 6.58 -0.92 -0.33
CA ILE A 192 6.32 -0.81 1.11
C ILE A 192 5.58 0.50 1.43
N LEU A 193 6.04 1.64 0.88
CA LEU A 193 5.38 2.93 1.07
C LEU A 193 3.93 2.91 0.56
N HIS A 194 3.65 2.28 -0.58
CA HIS A 194 2.30 2.15 -1.12
C HIS A 194 1.39 1.38 -0.15
N ILE A 195 1.84 0.21 0.33
CA ILE A 195 1.09 -0.59 1.31
C ILE A 195 0.82 0.22 2.58
N LEU A 196 1.86 0.87 3.13
CA LEU A 196 1.74 1.67 4.35
C LEU A 196 0.77 2.84 4.16
N ILE A 197 0.85 3.59 3.06
CA ILE A 197 -0.02 4.75 2.81
C ILE A 197 -1.47 4.30 2.62
N ILE A 198 -1.72 3.25 1.84
CA ILE A 198 -3.07 2.72 1.58
C ILE A 198 -3.70 2.28 2.90
N CYS A 199 -3.00 1.42 3.65
CA CYS A 199 -3.51 0.85 4.89
C CYS A 199 -3.65 1.90 6.01
N SER A 200 -2.64 2.75 6.22
CA SER A 200 -2.67 3.78 7.26
C SER A 200 -3.77 4.81 7.00
N THR A 201 -3.91 5.24 5.74
CA THR A 201 -4.96 6.19 5.34
C THR A 201 -6.34 5.56 5.53
N GLY A 202 -6.54 4.33 5.06
CA GLY A 202 -7.81 3.60 5.24
C GLY A 202 -8.18 3.44 6.71
N MET A 203 -7.24 2.93 7.52
CA MET A 203 -7.43 2.71 8.96
C MET A 203 -7.79 3.99 9.70
N MET A 204 -7.05 5.09 9.47
CA MET A 204 -7.32 6.36 10.13
C MET A 204 -8.69 6.94 9.74
N THR A 205 -9.09 6.80 8.47
CA THR A 205 -10.41 7.26 8.02
C THR A 205 -11.51 6.44 8.70
N ASN A 206 -11.37 5.12 8.73
CA ASN A 206 -12.32 4.21 9.37
C ASN A 206 -12.48 4.51 10.87
N GLU A 207 -11.36 4.72 11.57
CA GLU A 207 -11.35 5.09 12.99
C GLU A 207 -12.03 6.45 13.23
N THR A 208 -11.75 7.45 12.38
CA THR A 208 -12.35 8.78 12.51
C THR A 208 -13.86 8.74 12.26
N THR A 209 -14.32 7.92 11.31
CA THR A 209 -15.75 7.73 11.04
C THR A 209 -16.41 7.01 12.22
N ARG A 210 -15.80 5.95 12.79
CA ARG A 210 -16.30 5.27 14.02
C ARG A 210 -16.44 6.23 15.21
N GLN A 211 -15.54 7.22 15.34
CA GLN A 211 -15.63 8.23 16.41
C GLN A 211 -16.91 9.09 16.32
N ILE A 212 -17.54 9.22 15.14
CA ILE A 212 -18.82 9.92 15.00
C ILE A 212 -19.91 9.16 15.76
N VAL A 213 -19.97 7.82 15.63
CA VAL A 213 -20.92 6.98 16.37
C VAL A 213 -20.73 7.14 17.86
N ASN A 214 -19.48 7.04 18.31
CA ASN A 214 -19.16 7.19 19.73
C ASN A 214 -19.56 8.56 20.25
N ALA A 215 -19.41 9.61 19.44
CA ALA A 215 -19.83 10.95 19.80
C ALA A 215 -21.36 11.08 19.84
N VAL A 216 -22.10 10.36 18.98
CA VAL A 216 -23.59 10.34 19.02
C VAL A 216 -24.10 9.52 20.20
N LEU A 217 -23.49 8.37 20.50
CA LEU A 217 -23.82 7.54 21.66
C LEU A 217 -23.62 8.25 22.99
N ARG A 218 -22.71 9.24 23.04
CA ARG A 218 -22.49 10.08 24.22
C ARG A 218 -23.58 11.13 24.43
N ILE A 219 -24.46 11.35 23.46
CA ILE A 219 -25.55 12.30 23.60
C ILE A 219 -26.59 11.65 24.52
N VAL A 220 -26.65 12.13 25.76
CA VAL A 220 -27.68 11.73 26.73
C VAL A 220 -28.99 12.40 26.30
N PRO A 221 -30.02 11.65 25.87
CA PRO A 221 -31.33 12.24 25.59
C PRO A 221 -31.97 12.71 26.90
N ASP A 222 -32.69 13.84 26.85
CA ASP A 222 -33.47 14.31 28.00
C ASP A 222 -34.54 13.27 28.37
N ALA A 223 -34.76 13.05 29.67
CA ALA A 223 -35.64 12.00 30.18
C ALA A 223 -37.11 12.11 29.73
N ASN A 224 -37.51 13.27 29.19
CA ASN A 224 -38.87 13.57 28.74
C ASN A 224 -39.03 13.57 27.21
N ALA A 225 -37.99 13.22 26.45
CA ALA A 225 -37.98 13.26 24.98
C ALA A 225 -37.82 11.85 24.38
N ASP A 226 -38.85 11.02 24.52
CA ASP A 226 -38.88 9.66 23.96
C ASP A 226 -38.66 9.65 22.43
N LEU A 227 -39.14 10.69 21.73
CA LEU A 227 -38.92 10.86 20.30
C LEU A 227 -37.42 11.02 19.96
N ASP A 228 -36.67 11.78 20.75
CA ASP A 228 -35.24 12.00 20.52
C ASP A 228 -34.44 10.73 20.81
N ARG A 229 -34.83 9.99 21.85
CA ARG A 229 -34.24 8.68 22.17
C ARG A 229 -34.48 7.66 21.04
N PHE A 230 -35.67 7.64 20.47
CA PHE A 230 -35.98 6.81 19.30
C PHE A 230 -35.17 7.24 18.08
N GLN A 231 -35.10 8.53 17.77
CA GLN A 231 -34.32 9.03 16.64
C GLN A 231 -32.82 8.75 16.79
N ILE A 232 -32.24 8.90 17.98
CA ILE A 232 -30.84 8.53 18.26
C ILE A 232 -30.64 7.03 18.09
N SER A 233 -31.56 6.20 18.58
CA SER A 233 -31.49 4.74 18.44
C SER A 233 -31.57 4.31 16.97
N CYS A 234 -32.48 4.90 16.19
CA CYS A 234 -32.56 4.68 14.74
C CYS A 234 -31.32 5.18 14.01
N PHE A 235 -30.78 6.32 14.41
CA PHE A 235 -29.56 6.88 13.85
C PHE A 235 -28.36 5.96 14.10
N VAL A 236 -28.15 5.52 15.34
CA VAL A 236 -27.12 4.55 15.71
C VAL A 236 -27.32 3.24 14.96
N HIS A 237 -28.54 2.70 14.95
CA HIS A 237 -28.83 1.46 14.24
C HIS A 237 -28.49 1.57 12.75
N LYS A 238 -28.99 2.62 12.08
CA LYS A 238 -28.74 2.86 10.65
C LYS A 238 -27.25 3.04 10.36
N MET A 239 -26.55 3.74 11.25
CA MET A 239 -25.10 3.89 11.21
C MET A 239 -24.37 2.55 11.36
N THR A 240 -24.77 1.70 12.30
CA THR A 240 -24.11 0.40 12.57
C THR A 240 -24.42 -0.66 11.50
N THR A 241 -25.63 -0.68 10.93
CA THR A 241 -26.08 -1.77 10.05
C THR A 241 -26.00 -1.47 8.56
N GLN A 242 -26.23 -0.22 8.11
CA GLN A 242 -26.25 0.10 6.68
C GLN A 242 -24.92 0.66 6.16
N PHE A 243 -24.17 1.34 7.01
CA PHE A 243 -22.86 1.86 6.65
C PHE A 243 -21.81 0.90 7.20
N MET A 244 -21.47 -0.14 6.43
CA MET A 244 -20.28 -0.95 6.73
C MET A 244 -19.09 -0.01 6.89
N TRP A 245 -18.55 0.04 8.11
CA TRP A 245 -17.62 1.06 8.53
C TRP A 245 -16.30 0.90 7.83
N GLY A 246 -16.16 1.58 6.70
CA GLY A 246 -14.87 1.98 6.24
C GLY A 246 -14.57 1.76 4.78
N MET A 247 -13.46 2.37 4.39
CA MET A 247 -12.73 2.07 3.18
C MET A 247 -12.46 0.57 3.15
N THR A 248 -12.93 -0.08 2.09
CA THR A 248 -12.69 -1.49 1.82
C THR A 248 -11.84 -1.60 0.57
N VAL A 249 -11.00 -2.62 0.46
CA VAL A 249 -10.35 -2.93 -0.81
C VAL A 249 -11.31 -3.76 -1.64
N TRP A 250 -11.82 -3.19 -2.73
CA TRP A 250 -12.77 -3.85 -3.65
C TRP A 250 -13.95 -4.53 -2.92
N ARG A 251 -14.42 -3.97 -1.80
CA ARG A 251 -15.48 -4.57 -0.97
C ARG A 251 -15.16 -5.97 -0.39
N ALA A 252 -13.94 -6.48 -0.57
CA ALA A 252 -13.52 -7.82 -0.14
C ALA A 252 -13.02 -7.83 1.30
N PHE A 253 -12.23 -6.84 1.71
CA PHE A 253 -11.75 -6.71 3.08
C PHE A 253 -11.69 -5.25 3.54
N PRO A 254 -12.06 -4.96 4.80
CA PRO A 254 -11.98 -3.62 5.34
C PRO A 254 -10.53 -3.24 5.61
N LEU A 255 -10.16 -1.98 5.34
CA LEU A 255 -8.85 -1.43 5.68
C LEU A 255 -8.80 -1.10 7.18
N GLU A 256 -8.73 -2.15 7.99
CA GLU A 256 -8.63 -2.07 9.44
C GLU A 256 -7.24 -2.44 9.95
N ARG A 257 -7.03 -2.18 11.25
CA ARG A 257 -5.79 -2.53 11.94
C ARG A 257 -5.46 -4.02 11.81
N THR A 258 -6.47 -4.87 11.86
CA THR A 258 -6.34 -6.32 11.68
C THR A 258 -5.77 -6.66 10.31
N THR A 259 -6.38 -6.14 9.24
CA THR A 259 -5.91 -6.32 7.85
C THR A 259 -4.48 -5.84 7.66
N PHE A 260 -4.12 -4.70 8.25
CA PHE A 260 -2.74 -4.20 8.21
C PHE A 260 -1.74 -5.19 8.85
N PHE A 261 -2.05 -5.68 10.06
CA PHE A 261 -1.20 -6.67 10.72
C PHE A 261 -1.18 -8.01 9.98
N THR A 262 -2.28 -8.43 9.37
CA THR A 262 -2.32 -9.63 8.53
C THR A 262 -1.39 -9.50 7.33
N LEU A 263 -1.41 -8.36 6.62
CA LEU A 263 -0.52 -8.12 5.49
C LEU A 263 0.95 -8.16 5.90
N ILE A 264 1.32 -7.46 6.99
CA ILE A 264 2.69 -7.50 7.52
C ILE A 264 3.08 -8.91 7.96
N SER A 265 2.18 -9.61 8.66
CA SER A 265 2.43 -10.97 9.10
C SER A 265 2.67 -11.90 7.91
N VAL A 266 1.88 -11.81 6.85
CA VAL A 266 2.08 -12.63 5.63
C VAL A 266 3.43 -12.33 5.00
N ILE A 267 3.84 -11.06 4.92
CA ILE A 267 5.15 -10.67 4.37
C ILE A 267 6.29 -11.27 5.21
N VAL A 268 6.23 -11.12 6.54
CA VAL A 268 7.25 -11.64 7.45
C VAL A 268 7.30 -13.16 7.44
N THR A 269 6.13 -13.83 7.51
CA THR A 269 6.04 -15.29 7.45
C THR A 269 6.56 -15.83 6.12
N TYR A 270 6.20 -15.21 4.99
CA TYR A 270 6.73 -15.59 3.68
C TYR A 270 8.25 -15.46 3.65
N SER A 271 8.79 -14.33 4.15
CA SER A 271 10.24 -14.10 4.20
C SER A 271 10.95 -15.18 5.02
N LEU A 272 10.46 -15.47 6.24
CA LEU A 272 11.05 -16.47 7.12
C LEU A 272 10.94 -17.89 6.58
N LEU A 273 9.80 -18.27 5.99
CA LEU A 273 9.61 -19.58 5.39
C LEU A 273 10.56 -19.79 4.21
N LEU A 274 10.78 -18.75 3.40
CA LEU A 274 11.63 -18.84 2.22
C LEU A 274 13.11 -18.97 2.62
N PHE A 275 13.54 -18.25 3.66
CA PHE A 275 14.87 -18.46 4.26
C PHE A 275 15.03 -19.87 4.83
N ARG A 276 14.03 -20.36 5.59
CA ARG A 276 14.07 -21.72 6.15
C ARG A 276 14.10 -22.81 5.09
N PHE A 277 13.25 -22.71 4.07
CA PHE A 277 13.21 -23.66 2.95
C PHE A 277 14.56 -23.72 2.23
N LYS A 278 15.26 -22.58 2.16
CA LYS A 278 16.58 -22.50 1.55
C LYS A 278 17.69 -23.06 2.42
N ASP A 279 17.68 -22.79 3.73
CA ASP A 279 18.60 -23.41 4.68
C ASP A 279 18.45 -24.95 4.65
N ASP A 280 17.22 -25.44 4.55
CA ASP A 280 16.92 -26.87 4.39
C ASP A 280 17.43 -27.40 3.05
N MET A 281 17.25 -26.67 1.93
CA MET A 281 17.84 -27.06 0.63
C MET A 281 19.36 -27.12 0.65
N HIS A 282 20.03 -26.26 1.43
CA HIS A 282 21.48 -26.26 1.53
C HIS A 282 21.99 -27.40 2.43
N THR A 283 21.28 -27.68 3.51
CA THR A 283 21.64 -28.70 4.51
C THR A 283 21.28 -30.11 4.03
N ASN A 284 20.12 -30.27 3.39
CA ASN A 284 19.60 -31.53 2.84
C ASN A 284 18.95 -31.28 1.47
N PRO A 285 19.73 -31.24 0.39
CA PRO A 285 19.19 -31.08 -0.93
C PRO A 285 18.22 -32.23 -1.26
N PRO A 286 17.11 -31.96 -1.96
CA PRO A 286 16.13 -32.99 -2.30
C PRO A 286 16.73 -34.13 -3.14
N TYR A 287 17.85 -33.91 -3.85
CA TYR A 287 18.59 -34.98 -4.52
C TYR A 287 19.27 -35.95 -3.54
N MET A 288 19.65 -35.53 -2.33
CA MET A 288 20.18 -36.42 -1.30
C MET A 288 19.06 -37.27 -0.67
N ALA A 289 17.87 -36.69 -0.49
CA ALA A 289 16.68 -37.45 -0.09
C ALA A 289 16.21 -38.43 -1.19
N ALA A 290 16.28 -38.00 -2.46
CA ALA A 290 16.03 -38.84 -3.63
C ALA A 290 17.10 -39.94 -3.81
N MET A 291 18.38 -39.64 -3.54
CA MET A 291 19.46 -40.65 -3.53
C MET A 291 19.32 -41.62 -2.35
N ALA A 292 18.90 -41.15 -1.18
CA ALA A 292 18.67 -42.03 -0.03
C ALA A 292 17.49 -42.99 -0.27
N THR A 293 16.43 -42.52 -0.93
CA THR A 293 15.32 -43.38 -1.38
C THR A 293 15.72 -44.28 -2.56
N PHE A 294 16.53 -43.80 -3.50
CA PHE A 294 17.04 -44.63 -4.60
C PHE A 294 18.00 -45.73 -4.09
N ASN A 295 18.91 -45.40 -3.18
CA ASN A 295 19.83 -46.36 -2.56
C ASN A 295 19.10 -47.38 -1.67
N SER A 296 18.02 -47.00 -0.97
CA SER A 296 17.20 -47.94 -0.20
C SER A 296 16.36 -48.85 -1.11
N THR A 297 15.90 -48.38 -2.27
CA THR A 297 15.27 -49.25 -3.28
C THR A 297 16.27 -50.21 -3.94
N VAL A 298 17.51 -49.78 -4.21
CA VAL A 298 18.55 -50.66 -4.80
C VAL A 298 18.99 -51.73 -3.80
N THR A 299 19.17 -51.39 -2.53
CA THR A 299 19.54 -52.36 -1.47
C THR A 299 18.42 -53.33 -1.10
N SER A 300 17.14 -52.98 -1.32
CA SER A 300 16.03 -53.91 -1.13
C SER A 300 15.77 -54.84 -2.33
N THR A 301 16.26 -54.49 -3.53
CA THR A 301 16.20 -55.38 -4.71
C THR A 301 17.39 -56.34 -4.84
N VAL A 302 18.49 -56.11 -4.11
CA VAL A 302 19.61 -57.07 -4.01
C VAL A 302 19.53 -57.82 -2.69
N ALA A 303 18.47 -58.63 -2.54
CA ALA A 303 18.51 -59.73 -1.59
C ALA A 303 19.39 -60.84 -2.21
N PRO A 304 20.40 -61.36 -1.51
CA PRO A 304 21.20 -62.46 -2.03
C PRO A 304 20.35 -63.73 -2.03
N ALA A 305 20.12 -64.30 -3.22
CA ALA A 305 19.67 -65.68 -3.34
C ALA A 305 20.83 -66.59 -2.91
N ILE A 306 20.89 -66.93 -1.63
CA ILE A 306 21.70 -68.02 -1.09
C ILE A 306 20.88 -68.71 0.01
N GLY A 307 20.47 -69.96 -0.27
CA GLY A 307 19.71 -70.85 0.62
C GLY A 307 18.79 -71.76 -0.16
#